data_AF-A0A832BDC9-F1
#
_entry.id   AF-A0A832BDC9-F1
#
_cell.length_a   1.000
_cell.length_b   1.000
_cell.length_c   1.000
_cell.angle_alpha   90.00
_cell.angle_beta   90.00
_cell.angle_gamma   90.00
#
_symmetry.space_group_name_H-M   'P 1'
#
loop_
_entity.id
_entity.type
_entity.pdbx_description
1 polymer ?
#
loop_
_entity_poly.entity_id
_entity_poly.type
_entity_poly.pdbx_seq_one_letter_code
_entity_poly.pdbx_strand_id
1 'polypeptide(L)'
;MDLGEGLRKAIARLKGSTIIDSKTIKEFNKELQKTLLSADVDVKLVLELTKRIEDAALHEEVPPGISHKDFIISKVYEELVRLMGKKYEPELKPKRILLLGI
;
A
#
# COMPACT_ATOMS: atom_id res chain seq x y z
N MET A 1 -10.89 2.89 -15.02
CA MET A 1 -9.56 3.17 -14.44
C MET A 1 -9.17 1.92 -13.71
N ASP A 2 -8.14 1.22 -14.18
CA ASP A 2 -7.72 -0.04 -13.57
C ASP A 2 -6.91 0.24 -12.29
N LEU A 3 -7.18 -0.50 -11.22
CA LEU A 3 -6.53 -0.33 -9.91
C LEU A 3 -5.01 -0.43 -10.05
N GLY A 4 -4.54 -1.41 -10.83
CA GLY A 4 -3.12 -1.64 -11.07
C GLY A 4 -2.43 -0.47 -11.77
N GLU A 5 -3.11 0.17 -12.72
CA GLU A 5 -2.60 1.33 -13.43
C GLU A 5 -2.52 2.56 -12.51
N GLY A 6 -3.56 2.79 -11.71
CA GLY A 6 -3.61 3.89 -10.73
C GLY A 6 -2.51 3.80 -9.68
N LEU A 7 -2.30 2.60 -9.11
CA LEU A 7 -1.23 2.35 -8.14
C LEU A 7 0.16 2.53 -8.75
N ARG A 8 0.41 1.99 -9.94
CA ARG A 8 1.71 2.16 -10.63
C ARG A 8 2.02 3.62 -10.89
N LYS A 9 1.01 4.41 -11.29
CA LYS A 9 1.15 5.84 -11.54
C LYS A 9 1.46 6.62 -10.25
N ALA A 10 0.76 6.32 -9.16
CA ALA A 10 1.00 6.94 -7.86
C ALA A 10 2.42 6.63 -7.34
N ILE A 11 2.86 5.38 -7.45
CA ILE A 11 4.22 4.97 -7.06
C ILE A 11 5.28 5.60 -7.97
N ALA A 12 5.04 5.69 -9.28
CA ALA A 12 5.96 6.31 -10.22
C ALA A 12 6.17 7.81 -9.91
N ARG A 13 5.11 8.53 -9.50
CA ARG A 13 5.21 9.92 -9.04
C ARG A 13 6.06 10.03 -7.78
N LEU A 14 5.83 9.16 -6.81
CA LEU A 14 6.60 9.13 -5.56
C LEU A 14 8.08 8.79 -5.82
N LYS A 15 8.35 7.91 -6.80
CA LYS A 15 9.70 7.59 -7.28
C LYS A 15 10.31 8.70 -8.15
N GLY A 16 9.52 9.59 -8.74
CA GLY A 16 10.01 10.72 -9.55
C GLY A 16 10.46 11.92 -8.73
N SER A 17 9.92 12.10 -7.52
CA SER A 17 10.24 13.24 -6.66
C SER A 17 11.67 13.16 -6.12
N THR A 18 12.48 14.20 -6.34
CA THR A 18 13.87 14.31 -5.87
C THR A 18 13.94 14.52 -4.35
N ILE A 19 12.92 15.17 -3.78
CA ILE A 19 12.75 15.40 -2.35
C ILE A 19 11.32 14.96 -2.00
N ILE A 20 11.16 14.08 -1.01
CA ILE A 20 9.85 13.76 -0.47
C ILE A 20 9.57 14.77 0.64
N ASP A 21 8.64 15.69 0.40
CA ASP A 21 8.12 16.61 1.39
C ASP A 21 6.74 16.14 1.92
N SER A 22 6.30 16.73 3.03
CA SER A 22 4.97 16.45 3.62
C SER A 22 3.83 16.69 2.62
N LYS A 23 4.01 17.63 1.69
CA LYS A 23 3.03 17.93 0.64
C LYS A 23 2.90 16.79 -0.36
N THR A 24 4.01 16.24 -0.84
CA THR A 24 4.04 15.10 -1.77
C THR A 24 3.37 13.87 -1.15
N ILE A 25 3.62 13.61 0.15
CA ILE A 25 3.00 12.48 0.87
C ILE A 25 1.48 12.66 0.96
N LYS A 26 1.00 13.87 1.28
CA LYS A 26 -0.44 14.15 1.34
C LYS A 26 -1.13 14.02 -0.02
N GLU A 27 -0.48 14.50 -1.08
CA GLU A 27 -0.99 14.35 -2.45
C GLU A 27 -1.03 12.87 -2.86
N PHE A 28 0.01 12.12 -2.55
CA PHE A 28 0.07 10.67 -2.76
C PHE A 28 -1.05 9.94 -2.01
N ASN A 29 -1.24 10.21 -0.72
CA ASN A 29 -2.31 9.60 0.07
C ASN A 29 -3.70 9.89 -0.49
N LYS A 30 -3.93 11.12 -0.98
CA LYS A 30 -5.21 11.48 -1.59
C LYS A 30 -5.47 10.73 -2.90
N GLU A 31 -4.45 10.58 -3.74
CA GLU A 31 -4.56 9.80 -4.99
C GLU A 31 -4.75 8.30 -4.71
N LEU A 32 -4.04 7.77 -3.71
CA LEU A 32 -4.16 6.39 -3.25
C LEU A 32 -5.58 6.10 -2.72
N GLN A 33 -6.11 6.97 -1.85
CA GLN A 33 -7.48 6.85 -1.33
C GLN A 33 -8.50 6.83 -2.48
N LYS A 34 -8.41 7.78 -3.41
CA LYS A 34 -9.32 7.84 -4.56
C LYS A 34 -9.27 6.56 -5.39
N THR A 35 -8.08 6.04 -5.63
CA THR A 35 -7.85 4.84 -6.43
C THR A 35 -8.44 3.59 -5.76
N LEU A 36 -8.18 3.40 -4.46
CA LEU A 36 -8.66 2.23 -3.73
C LEU A 36 -10.18 2.26 -3.52
N LEU A 37 -10.75 3.42 -3.19
CA LEU A 37 -12.20 3.57 -3.04
C LEU A 37 -12.95 3.35 -4.36
N SER A 38 -12.34 3.76 -5.49
CA SER A 38 -12.91 3.53 -6.82
C SER A 38 -12.82 2.05 -7.26
N ALA A 39 -12.06 1.23 -6.52
CA ALA A 39 -11.89 -0.20 -6.76
C ALA A 39 -12.71 -1.05 -5.77
N ASP A 40 -13.73 -0.48 -5.14
CA ASP A 40 -14.62 -1.14 -4.18
C ASP A 40 -13.90 -1.74 -2.94
N VAL A 41 -12.75 -1.17 -2.55
CA VAL A 41 -12.06 -1.53 -1.31
C VAL A 41 -12.79 -0.91 -0.11
N ASP A 42 -12.89 -1.65 0.99
CA ASP A 42 -13.54 -1.18 2.22
C ASP A 42 -12.94 0.13 2.74
N VAL A 43 -13.82 1.09 3.07
CA VAL A 43 -13.45 2.44 3.49
C VAL A 43 -12.59 2.44 4.75
N LYS A 44 -12.86 1.55 5.72
CA LYS A 44 -12.09 1.47 6.96
C LYS A 44 -10.67 1.01 6.66
N LEU A 45 -10.50 0.00 5.80
CA LEU A 45 -9.18 -0.48 5.37
C LEU A 45 -8.38 0.62 4.67
N VAL A 46 -9.01 1.39 3.78
CA VAL A 46 -8.35 2.50 3.07
C VAL A 46 -7.90 3.59 4.03
N LEU A 47 -8.77 3.99 4.96
CA LEU A 47 -8.46 5.02 5.96
C LEU A 47 -7.29 4.58 6.86
N GLU A 48 -7.34 3.36 7.36
CA GLU A 48 -6.26 2.80 8.17
C GLU A 48 -4.93 2.72 7.42
N LEU A 49 -4.95 2.26 6.17
CA LEU A 49 -3.75 2.19 5.33
C LEU A 49 -3.09 3.56 5.20
N THR A 50 -3.88 4.58 4.85
CA THR A 50 -3.34 5.92 4.60
C THR A 50 -2.81 6.61 5.85
N LYS A 51 -3.43 6.36 7.01
CA LYS A 51 -2.91 6.81 8.31
C LYS A 51 -1.55 6.18 8.61
N ARG A 52 -1.42 4.85 8.43
CA ARG A 52 -0.14 4.16 8.67
C ARG A 52 0.98 4.66 7.76
N ILE A 53 0.67 4.94 6.49
CA ILE A 53 1.63 5.53 5.56
C ILE A 53 2.04 6.95 5.98
N GLU A 54 1.10 7.78 6.43
CA GLU A 54 1.39 9.13 6.93
C GLU A 54 2.22 9.10 8.22
N ASP A 55 1.89 8.21 9.15
CA ASP A 55 2.63 8.01 10.39
C ASP A 55 4.06 7.54 10.12
N ALA A 56 4.24 6.54 9.24
CA ALA A 56 5.56 6.03 8.85
C ALA A 56 6.41 7.11 8.16
N ALA A 57 5.79 7.98 7.36
CA ALA A 57 6.53 9.04 6.68
C ALA A 57 6.93 10.21 7.61
N LEU A 58 6.21 10.44 8.71
CA LEU A 58 6.45 11.54 9.65
C LEU A 58 7.28 11.15 10.87
N HIS A 59 7.15 9.91 11.37
CA HIS A 59 7.67 9.51 12.68
C HIS A 59 8.76 8.44 12.64
N GLU A 60 8.91 7.69 11.55
CA GLU A 60 9.95 6.66 11.49
C GLU A 60 11.29 7.25 11.04
N GLU A 61 12.32 7.01 11.85
CA GLU A 61 13.69 7.40 11.51
C GLU A 61 14.24 6.53 10.39
N VAL A 62 14.85 7.18 9.40
CA VAL A 62 15.45 6.50 8.26
C VAL A 62 16.69 5.73 8.74
N PRO A 63 16.79 4.41 8.47
CA PRO A 63 17.99 3.66 8.78
C PRO A 63 19.22 4.29 8.12
N PRO A 64 20.40 4.28 8.80
CA PRO A 64 21.62 4.82 8.23
C PRO A 64 21.98 4.08 6.93
N GLY A 65 22.19 4.84 5.84
CA GLY A 65 22.59 4.30 4.54
C GLY A 65 21.46 4.10 3.52
N ILE A 66 20.19 4.39 3.89
CA ILE A 66 19.05 4.37 2.96
C ILE A 66 18.58 5.81 2.73
N SER A 67 18.15 6.14 1.51
CA SER A 67 17.52 7.44 1.24
C SER A 67 16.14 7.49 1.89
N HIS A 68 15.73 8.65 2.44
CA HIS A 68 14.39 8.85 2.99
C HIS A 68 13.29 8.44 2.01
N LYS A 69 13.55 8.61 0.71
CA LYS A 69 12.69 8.20 -0.39
C LYS A 69 12.52 6.69 -0.51
N ASP A 70 13.62 5.94 -0.54
CA ASP A 70 13.56 4.49 -0.68
C ASP A 70 12.93 3.84 0.56
N PHE A 71 13.15 4.45 1.74
CA PHE A 71 12.49 4.05 2.97
C PHE A 71 10.96 4.19 2.88
N ILE A 72 10.46 5.35 2.45
CA ILE A 72 9.01 5.58 2.30
C ILE A 72 8.40 4.64 1.25
N ILE A 73 9.07 4.44 0.10
CA ILE A 73 8.60 3.49 -0.94
C ILE A 73 8.49 2.07 -0.37
N SER A 74 9.50 1.65 0.41
CA SER A 74 9.51 0.33 1.04
C SER A 74 8.37 0.19 2.04
N LYS A 75 8.09 1.22 2.84
CA LYS A 75 6.97 1.24 3.79
C LYS A 75 5.61 1.16 3.11
N VAL A 76 5.41 1.91 2.04
CA VAL A 76 4.19 1.82 1.23
C VAL A 76 4.00 0.39 0.70
N TYR A 77 5.08 -0.23 0.21
CA TYR A 77 5.02 -1.62 -0.27
C TYR A 77 4.67 -2.60 0.86
N GLU A 78 5.32 -2.50 2.02
CA GLU A 78 5.04 -3.32 3.21
C GLU A 78 3.57 -3.23 3.63
N GLU A 79 3.02 -2.03 3.66
CA GLU A 79 1.63 -1.79 4.04
C GLU A 79 0.62 -2.32 3.01
N LEU A 80 0.93 -2.23 1.72
CA LEU A 80 0.13 -2.86 0.66
C LEU A 80 0.17 -4.39 0.76
N VAL A 81 1.33 -4.99 1.05
CA VAL A 81 1.46 -6.43 1.27
C VAL A 81 0.68 -6.86 2.50
N ARG A 82 0.75 -6.09 3.59
CA ARG A 82 -0.03 -6.35 4.80
C ARG A 82 -1.53 -6.37 4.53
N LEU A 83 -2.02 -5.49 3.64
CA LEU A 83 -3.44 -5.45 3.26
C LEU A 83 -3.88 -6.72 2.51
N MET A 84 -2.99 -7.37 1.75
CA MET A 84 -3.28 -8.66 1.10
C MET A 84 -3.38 -9.84 2.09
N GLY A 85 -2.97 -9.64 3.34
CA GLY A 85 -3.01 -10.65 4.38
C GLY A 85 -1.79 -11.57 4.40
N LYS A 86 -1.91 -12.68 5.12
CA LYS A 86 -0.80 -13.62 5.33
C LYS A 86 -0.69 -14.61 4.18
N LYS A 87 0.55 -14.94 3.81
CA LYS A 87 0.84 -16.06 2.91
C LYS A 87 0.23 -17.34 3.49
N TYR A 88 -0.68 -17.95 2.74
CA TYR A 88 -1.24 -19.25 3.07
C TYR A 88 -0.53 -20.32 2.24
N GLU A 89 0.11 -21.28 2.89
CA GLU A 89 0.67 -22.46 2.25
C GLU A 89 -0.29 -23.65 2.50
N PRO A 90 -0.99 -24.14 1.47
CA PRO A 90 -1.93 -25.22 1.65
C PRO A 90 -1.19 -26.54 1.91
N GLU A 91 -1.58 -27.26 2.96
CA GLU A 91 -1.11 -28.63 3.17
C GLU A 91 -1.66 -29.57 2.07
N LEU A 92 -0.75 -30.20 1.33
CA LEU A 92 -1.02 -31.18 0.28
C LEU A 92 -1.36 -32.54 0.89
N LYS A 93 -2.59 -32.66 1.41
CA LYS A 93 -3.19 -33.93 1.87
C LYS A 93 -4.52 -34.15 1.15
N PRO A 94 -5.00 -35.39 0.99
CA PRO A 94 -6.34 -35.65 0.48
C PRO A 94 -7.38 -34.91 1.34
N LYS A 95 -8.09 -33.96 0.75
CA LYS A 95 -9.14 -33.16 1.41
C LYS A 95 -10.39 -33.18 0.56
N ARG A 96 -11.56 -33.38 1.16
CA ARG A 96 -12.84 -33.09 0.50
C ARG A 96 -13.04 -31.58 0.53
N ILE A 97 -13.06 -30.96 -0.64
CA ILE A 97 -13.34 -29.53 -0.81
C ILE A 97 -14.80 -29.40 -1.23
N LEU A 98 -15.59 -28.70 -0.43
CA LEU A 98 -16.96 -28.32 -0.77
C LEU A 98 -16.90 -26.90 -1.37
N LEU A 99 -17.26 -26.77 -2.64
CA LEU A 99 -17.40 -25.47 -3.29
C LEU A 99 -18.81 -24.96 -3.04
N LEU A 100 -18.90 -23.80 -2.40
CA LEU A 100 -20.15 -23.08 -2.20
C LEU A 100 -20.05 -21.77 -2.98
N GLY A 101 -21.14 -21.43 -3.66
CA GLY A 101 -21.37 -20.13 -4.29
C GLY A 101 -22.75 -19.65 -3.89
N ILE A 102 -22.97 -18.34 -4.00
CA ILE A 102 -24.29 -17.74 -3.84
C ILE A 102 -25.04 -17.86 -5.16
#